data_AF-A0A943YAL4-F1
#
_entry.id   AF-A0A943YAL4-F1
#
_cell.length_a   1.000
_cell.length_b   1.000
_cell.length_c   1.000
_cell.angle_alpha   90.00
_cell.angle_beta   90.00
_cell.angle_gamma   90.00
#
_symmetry.space_group_name_H-M   'P 1'
#
loop_
_entity.id
_entity.type
_entity.pdbx_description
1 polymer ?
#
loop_
_entity_poly.entity_id
_entity_poly.type
_entity_poly.pdbx_seq_one_letter_code
_entity_poly.pdbx_strand_id
1 'polypeptide(L)' 'MDLDNNAHSVFLLHYHLVLVVKYRRQVFDDAISGRAKEIFAYIAP' A
#
# COMPACT_ATOMS: atom_id res chain seq x y z
N MET A 1 5.86 -17.81 -12.35
CA MET A 1 6.25 -16.51 -11.77
C MET A 1 6.10 -15.52 -12.90
N ASP A 2 5.08 -14.67 -12.84
CA ASP A 2 4.94 -13.60 -13.82
C ASP A 2 5.85 -12.44 -13.40
N LEU A 3 6.71 -12.02 -14.32
CA LEU A 3 7.63 -10.89 -14.13
C LEU A 3 7.07 -9.68 -14.88
N ASP A 4 7.16 -8.52 -14.25
CA ASP A 4 6.78 -7.25 -14.88
C ASP A 4 7.88 -6.79 -15.83
N ASN A 5 7.49 -6.12 -16.91
CA ASN A 5 8.40 -5.59 -17.90
C ASN A 5 8.11 -4.13 -18.27
N ASN A 6 9.20 -3.41 -18.52
CA ASN A 6 9.28 -2.07 -19.11
C ASN A 6 9.97 -2.21 -20.50
N ALA A 7 10.02 -1.14 -21.29
CA ALA A 7 10.70 -1.07 -22.60
C ALA A 7 12.14 -1.61 -22.59
N HIS A 8 12.85 -1.53 -21.46
CA HIS A 8 14.26 -1.95 -21.36
C HIS A 8 14.59 -2.76 -20.10
N SER A 9 13.60 -3.24 -19.33
CA SER A 9 13.87 -3.93 -18.06
C SER A 9 12.77 -4.93 -17.72
N VAL A 10 13.17 -6.04 -17.10
CA VAL A 10 12.26 -7.06 -16.55
C VAL A 10 12.57 -7.17 -15.06
N PHE A 11 11.55 -7.15 -14.21
CA PHE A 11 11.74 -7.08 -12.76
C PHE A 11 10.62 -7.80 -11.99
N LEU A 12 10.92 -8.10 -10.73
CA LEU A 12 9.98 -8.61 -9.75
C LEU A 12 10.31 -7.95 -8.41
N LEU A 13 9.42 -7.07 -7.94
CA LEU A 13 9.68 -6.21 -6.79
C LEU A 13 8.65 -6.49 -5.69
N HIS A 14 9.12 -6.94 -4.53
CA HIS A 14 8.30 -7.15 -3.34
C HIS A 14 8.74 -6.20 -2.22
N TYR A 15 7.82 -5.38 -1.74
CA TYR A 15 8.08 -4.38 -0.71
C TYR A 15 7.23 -4.62 0.53
N HIS A 16 7.82 -4.44 1.71
CA HIS A 16 7.11 -4.39 2.97
C HIS A 16 7.06 -2.93 3.45
N LEU A 17 5.94 -2.25 3.16
CA LEU A 17 5.74 -0.85 3.50
C LEU A 17 5.01 -0.72 4.84
N VAL A 18 5.55 0.07 5.77
CA VAL A 18 4.92 0.40 7.05
C VAL A 18 4.86 1.91 7.20
N LEU A 19 3.66 2.44 7.46
CA LEU A 19 3.38 3.87 7.61
C LEU A 19 2.73 4.13 8.97
N VAL A 20 2.96 5.33 9.52
CA VAL A 20 2.38 5.75 10.80
C VAL A 20 1.71 7.12 10.68
N VAL A 21 0.70 7.35 11.50
CA VAL A 21 0.02 8.64 11.56
C VAL A 21 0.88 9.70 12.24
N LYS A 22 0.62 10.97 11.90
CA LYS A 22 1.30 12.11 12.51
C LYS A 22 1.19 12.05 14.03
N TYR A 23 2.32 12.18 14.73
CA TYR A 23 2.43 12.11 16.18
C TYR A 23 2.00 10.78 16.83
N ARG A 24 1.81 9.69 16.04
CA ARG A 24 1.42 8.36 16.54
C ARG A 24 0.17 8.37 17.44
N ARG A 25 -0.77 9.28 17.16
CA ARG A 25 -2.05 9.34 17.87
C ARG A 25 -2.85 8.06 17.57
N GLN A 26 -3.60 7.55 18.56
CA GLN A 26 -4.50 6.41 18.35
C GLN A 26 -5.77 6.88 17.64
N VAL A 27 -5.68 7.06 16.31
CA VAL A 27 -6.79 7.57 15.47
C VAL A 27 -7.42 6.49 14.59
N PHE A 28 -6.87 5.28 14.59
CA PHE A 28 -7.45 4.17 13.85
C PHE A 28 -8.54 3.52 14.70
N ASP A 29 -9.79 3.85 14.38
CA ASP A 29 -10.97 3.08 14.76
C ASP A 29 -11.41 2.15 13.61
N ASP A 30 -12.43 1.33 13.82
CA ASP A 30 -12.90 0.38 12.81
C ASP A 30 -13.40 1.06 11.53
N ALA A 31 -14.04 2.23 11.65
CA ALA A 31 -14.62 2.96 10.53
C ALA A 31 -13.55 3.63 9.66
N ILE A 32 -12.59 4.34 10.28
CA ILE A 32 -11.43 4.95 9.64
C ILE A 32 -10.55 3.86 9.02
N SER A 33 -10.36 2.74 9.72
CA SER A 33 -9.60 1.60 9.19
C SER A 33 -10.28 0.98 7.97
N GLY A 34 -11.59 0.85 7.97
CA GLY A 34 -12.37 0.37 6.82
C GLY A 34 -12.18 1.28 5.60
N ARG A 35 -12.44 2.58 5.76
CA ARG A 35 -12.27 3.56 4.68
C ARG A 35 -10.82 3.65 4.19
N ALA A 36 -9.84 3.57 5.10
CA ALA A 36 -8.43 3.57 4.71
C ALA A 36 -8.09 2.37 3.83
N LYS A 37 -8.55 1.16 4.19
CA LYS A 37 -8.34 -0.05 3.38
C LYS A 37 -8.93 0.09 1.98
N GLU A 38 -10.13 0.65 1.86
CA GLU A 38 -10.77 0.91 0.56
C GLU A 38 -9.94 1.87 -0.31
N ILE A 39 -9.47 2.98 0.27
CA ILE A 39 -8.62 3.95 -0.45
C ILE A 39 -7.31 3.29 -0.88
N PHE A 40 -6.66 2.51 -0.02
CA PHE A 40 -5.41 1.83 -0.37
C PHE A 40 -5.63 0.78 -1.46
N ALA A 41 -6.71 0.01 -1.41
CA ALA A 41 -7.04 -0.96 -2.46
C ALA A 41 -7.36 -0.28 -3.80
N TYR A 42 -8.00 0.89 -3.78
CA TYR A 42 -8.30 1.67 -4.98
C TYR A 42 -7.04 2.24 -5.66
N ILE A 43 -6.01 2.61 -4.88
CA ILE A 43 -4.76 3.19 -5.40
C ILE A 43 -3.72 2.10 -5.72
N ALA A 44 -3.86 0.91 -5.15
CA ALA A 44 -2.93 -0.19 -5.38
C ALA A 44 -2.80 -0.48 -6.89
N PRO A 45 -1.56 -0.64 -7.40
CA PRO A 45 -1.31 -0.94 -8.80
C PRO A 45 -1.80 -2.34 -9.20
#